data_AF-A0A2A2VQ09-F1
#
_entry.id   AF-A0A2A2VQ09-F1
#
_cell.length_a   1.000
_cell.length_b   1.000
_cell.length_c   1.000
_cell.angle_alpha   90.00
_cell.angle_beta   90.00
_cell.angle_gamma   90.00
#
_symmetry.space_group_name_H-M   'P 1'
#
loop_
_entity.id
_entity.type
_entity.pdbx_description
1 polymer ?
#
loop_
_entity_poly.entity_id
_entity_poly.type
_entity_poly.pdbx_seq_one_letter_code
_entity_poly.pdbx_strand_id
1 'polypeptide(L)'
;MSSQPLPRKPRRPRPAEPADAIDGPLLDLNRYVPAFITFIGNKLSNSATAFYQKNFGVNVTEWRIISQLAIEPGIPASRICQVIGFDKGPVSRNLAALQKRGLLTIRTAPDDGRTHSITLTARGRAVHDKVIVAALERERRLLSCLKKDEREVLIDLLRRLHENLGAVTGQSTT
;
A
#
# COMPACT_ATOMS: atom_id res chain seq x y z
N MET A 1 -66.31 11.06 -52.60
CA MET A 1 -65.93 11.61 -51.28
C MET A 1 -65.09 10.55 -50.57
N SER A 2 -63.77 10.68 -50.65
CA SER A 2 -62.80 9.69 -50.17
C SER A 2 -62.55 9.87 -48.68
N SER A 3 -62.84 8.85 -47.87
CA SER A 3 -62.45 8.80 -46.46
C SER A 3 -61.18 7.96 -46.33
N GLN A 4 -60.05 8.62 -46.16
CA GLN A 4 -58.75 8.00 -45.91
C GLN A 4 -58.65 7.63 -44.41
N PRO A 5 -58.23 6.41 -44.02
CA PRO A 5 -58.07 6.07 -42.60
C PRO A 5 -56.80 6.72 -42.04
N LEU A 6 -56.90 7.23 -40.81
CA LEU A 6 -55.80 7.86 -40.06
C LEU A 6 -54.63 6.88 -39.79
N PRO A 7 -53.38 7.37 -39.73
CA PRO A 7 -52.22 6.54 -39.45
C PRO A 7 -52.22 6.06 -37.98
N ARG A 8 -51.92 4.78 -37.77
CA ARG A 8 -51.81 4.17 -36.43
C ARG A 8 -50.61 4.76 -35.69
N LYS A 9 -50.85 5.28 -34.46
CA LYS A 9 -49.80 5.74 -33.54
C LYS A 9 -48.78 4.62 -33.27
N PRO A 10 -47.46 4.92 -33.19
CA PRO A 10 -46.46 3.93 -32.83
C PRO A 10 -46.72 3.43 -31.40
N ARG A 11 -46.72 2.10 -31.23
CA ARG A 11 -46.80 1.46 -29.90
C ARG A 11 -45.60 1.94 -29.07
N ARG A 12 -45.86 2.44 -27.85
CA ARG A 12 -44.81 2.70 -26.86
C ARG A 12 -43.96 1.43 -26.67
N PRO A 13 -42.62 1.54 -26.58
CA PRO A 13 -41.79 0.40 -26.22
C PRO A 13 -42.28 -0.16 -24.87
N ARG A 14 -42.39 -1.48 -24.78
CA ARG A 14 -42.59 -2.17 -23.50
C ARG A 14 -41.48 -1.70 -22.55
N PRO A 15 -41.76 -1.37 -21.27
CA PRO A 15 -40.68 -1.17 -20.30
C PRO A 15 -39.77 -2.39 -20.39
N ALA A 16 -38.46 -2.17 -20.60
CA ALA A 16 -37.51 -3.27 -20.53
C ALA A 16 -37.75 -3.98 -19.21
N GLU A 17 -38.08 -5.27 -19.25
CA GLU A 17 -38.05 -6.12 -18.06
C GLU A 17 -36.68 -5.91 -17.40
N PRO A 18 -36.61 -5.77 -16.07
CA PRO A 18 -35.33 -5.63 -15.40
C PRO A 18 -34.48 -6.82 -15.83
N ALA A 19 -33.45 -6.53 -16.61
CA ALA A 19 -32.48 -7.51 -17.07
C ALA A 19 -32.02 -8.26 -15.83
N ASP A 20 -32.30 -9.56 -15.84
CA ASP A 20 -31.92 -10.57 -14.85
C ASP A 20 -31.12 -9.99 -13.70
N ALA A 21 -31.80 -9.71 -12.58
CA ALA A 21 -31.14 -9.43 -11.33
C ALA A 21 -30.07 -10.51 -11.15
N ILE A 22 -28.80 -10.10 -11.10
CA ILE A 22 -27.70 -11.03 -10.85
C ILE A 22 -27.94 -11.56 -9.43
N ASP A 23 -28.61 -12.72 -9.34
CA ASP A 23 -28.94 -13.43 -8.11
C ASP A 23 -27.66 -14.09 -7.58
N GLY A 24 -26.75 -13.24 -7.12
CA GLY A 24 -25.50 -13.61 -6.48
C GLY A 24 -25.23 -12.71 -5.28
N PRO A 25 -24.44 -13.18 -4.30
CA PRO A 25 -24.09 -12.36 -3.15
C PRO A 25 -23.33 -11.11 -3.61
N LEU A 26 -23.90 -9.93 -3.32
CA LEU A 26 -23.25 -8.64 -3.54
C LEU A 26 -22.31 -8.30 -2.37
N LEU A 27 -21.16 -7.70 -2.68
CA LEU A 27 -20.23 -7.22 -1.66
C LEU A 27 -20.77 -5.94 -1.01
N ASP A 28 -21.00 -5.98 0.30
CA ASP A 28 -21.19 -4.77 1.10
C ASP A 28 -19.82 -4.16 1.43
N LEU A 29 -19.43 -3.14 0.67
CA LEU A 29 -18.15 -2.46 0.85
C LEU A 29 -18.02 -1.78 2.22
N ASN A 30 -19.11 -1.51 2.93
CA ASN A 30 -19.07 -0.96 4.29
C ASN A 30 -18.73 -2.01 5.37
N ARG A 31 -18.76 -3.29 5.01
CA ARG A 31 -18.44 -4.41 5.90
C ARG A 31 -17.34 -5.33 5.35
N TYR A 32 -16.83 -5.03 4.17
CA TYR A 32 -15.81 -5.83 3.50
C TYR A 32 -14.40 -5.33 3.82
N VAL A 33 -13.74 -6.00 4.78
CA VAL A 33 -12.40 -5.63 5.28
C VAL A 33 -11.35 -5.43 4.17
N PRO A 34 -11.25 -6.29 3.13
CA PRO A 34 -10.26 -6.09 2.06
C PRO A 34 -10.45 -4.77 1.30
N ALA A 35 -11.69 -4.27 1.16
CA ALA A 35 -11.93 -2.97 0.55
C ALA A 35 -11.39 -1.84 1.43
N PHE A 36 -11.61 -1.88 2.75
CA PHE A 36 -11.04 -0.89 3.67
C PHE A 36 -9.51 -0.88 3.62
N ILE A 37 -8.86 -2.05 3.70
CA ILE A 37 -7.40 -2.18 3.62
C ILE A 37 -6.88 -1.58 2.31
N THR A 38 -7.50 -1.93 1.19
CA THR A 38 -7.10 -1.46 -0.14
C THR A 38 -7.27 0.05 -0.27
N PHE A 39 -8.44 0.60 0.10
CA PHE A 39 -8.70 2.02 -0.06
C PHE A 39 -7.83 2.88 0.86
N ILE A 40 -7.74 2.52 2.15
CA ILE A 40 -6.91 3.24 3.12
C ILE A 40 -5.45 3.13 2.73
N GLY A 41 -4.96 1.91 2.45
CA GLY A 41 -3.57 1.66 2.06
C GLY A 41 -3.15 2.43 0.82
N ASN A 42 -3.97 2.44 -0.24
CA ASN A 42 -3.69 3.16 -1.47
C ASN A 42 -3.70 4.68 -1.25
N LYS A 43 -4.71 5.22 -0.56
CA LYS A 43 -4.80 6.67 -0.29
C LYS A 43 -3.66 7.17 0.59
N LEU A 44 -3.29 6.40 1.62
CA LEU A 44 -2.13 6.73 2.46
C LEU A 44 -0.83 6.68 1.66
N SER A 45 -0.62 5.64 0.85
CA SER A 45 0.60 5.48 0.05
C SER A 45 0.76 6.56 -1.02
N ASN A 46 -0.33 6.90 -1.72
CA ASN A 46 -0.32 7.93 -2.77
C ASN A 46 -0.10 9.33 -2.17
N SER A 47 -0.81 9.67 -1.09
CA SER A 47 -0.63 10.96 -0.43
C SER A 47 0.74 11.08 0.24
N ALA A 48 1.28 9.99 0.79
CA ALA A 48 2.63 9.95 1.36
C ALA A 48 3.70 10.12 0.27
N THR A 49 3.55 9.47 -0.88
CA THR A 49 4.48 9.63 -2.01
C THR A 49 4.55 11.09 -2.45
N ALA A 50 3.41 11.73 -2.73
CA ALA A 50 3.39 13.12 -3.15
C ALA A 50 4.00 14.05 -2.08
N PHE A 51 3.65 13.83 -0.82
CA PHE A 51 4.14 14.63 0.30
C PHE A 51 5.64 14.45 0.54
N TYR A 52 6.14 13.23 0.63
CA TYR A 52 7.56 12.98 0.88
C TYR A 52 8.44 13.36 -0.31
N GLN A 53 7.95 13.17 -1.54
CA GLN A 53 8.70 13.57 -2.72
C GLN A 53 8.90 15.09 -2.74
N LYS A 54 7.84 15.85 -2.45
CA LYS A 54 7.89 17.31 -2.41
C LYS A 54 8.80 17.85 -1.30
N ASN A 55 8.75 17.26 -0.10
CA ASN A 55 9.40 17.83 1.08
C ASN A 55 10.80 17.26 1.36
N PHE A 56 11.07 16.02 0.93
CA PHE A 56 12.29 15.28 1.29
C PHE A 56 12.96 14.62 0.08
N GLY A 57 12.34 14.70 -1.09
CA GLY A 57 12.83 14.10 -2.32
C GLY A 57 12.76 12.57 -2.34
N VAL A 58 12.03 11.93 -1.43
CA VAL A 58 11.88 10.46 -1.40
C VAL A 58 10.41 10.06 -1.57
N ASN A 59 10.16 8.95 -2.25
CA ASN A 59 8.79 8.40 -2.34
C ASN A 59 8.45 7.52 -1.12
N VAL A 60 7.20 7.03 -1.02
CA VAL A 60 6.78 6.20 0.14
C VAL A 60 7.52 4.87 0.24
N THR A 61 7.88 4.25 -0.90
CA THR A 61 8.62 2.99 -0.94
C THR A 61 10.07 3.19 -0.52
N GLU A 62 10.71 4.24 -1.01
CA GLU A 62 12.04 4.66 -0.57
C GLU A 62 12.05 4.97 0.94
N TRP A 63 11.01 5.65 1.44
CA TRP A 63 10.85 5.88 2.88
C TRP A 63 10.76 4.57 3.67
N ARG A 64 9.95 3.60 3.23
CA ARG A 64 9.84 2.28 3.90
C ARG A 64 11.19 1.55 3.93
N ILE A 65 11.96 1.61 2.85
CA ILE A 65 13.31 1.04 2.79
C ILE A 65 14.25 1.75 3.78
N ILE A 66 14.26 3.09 3.76
CA ILE A 66 15.09 3.90 4.66
C ILE A 66 14.76 3.63 6.13
N SER A 67 13.47 3.60 6.47
CA SER A 67 12.97 3.30 7.81
C SER A 67 13.39 1.88 8.24
N GLN A 68 13.27 0.88 7.37
CA GLN A 68 13.69 -0.48 7.69
C GLN A 68 15.20 -0.57 7.95
N LEU A 69 16.01 0.10 7.13
CA LEU A 69 17.47 0.13 7.30
C LEU A 69 17.93 0.94 8.52
N ALA A 70 17.08 1.83 9.04
CA ALA A 70 17.33 2.52 10.30
C ALA A 70 17.09 1.60 11.51
N ILE A 71 16.12 0.69 11.42
CA ILE A 71 15.79 -0.32 12.44
C ILE A 71 16.80 -1.46 12.43
N GLU A 72 17.08 -2.01 11.24
CA GLU A 72 17.91 -3.20 11.05
C GLU A 72 19.02 -2.91 10.02
N PRO A 73 20.11 -2.23 10.41
CA PRO A 73 21.21 -1.93 9.50
C PRO A 73 21.96 -3.19 9.06
N GLY A 74 22.40 -3.23 7.81
CA GLY A 74 23.28 -4.30 7.30
C GLY A 74 22.53 -5.50 6.71
N ILE A 75 21.20 -5.45 6.65
CA ILE A 75 20.38 -6.54 6.11
C ILE A 75 20.45 -6.65 4.58
N PRO A 76 20.18 -7.85 4.02
CA PRO A 76 20.05 -8.04 2.59
C PRO A 76 18.71 -7.54 2.03
N ALA A 77 18.67 -7.33 0.72
CA ALA A 77 17.46 -6.92 0.01
C ALA A 77 16.28 -7.90 0.20
N SER A 78 16.55 -9.19 0.38
CA SER A 78 15.52 -10.20 0.66
C SER A 78 14.81 -9.94 1.99
N ARG A 79 15.55 -9.60 3.05
CA ARG A 79 14.99 -9.22 4.35
C ARG A 79 14.16 -7.94 4.25
N ILE A 80 14.63 -6.96 3.48
CA ILE A 80 13.86 -5.75 3.18
C ILE A 80 12.53 -6.10 2.52
N CYS A 81 12.53 -6.93 1.47
CA CYS A 81 11.31 -7.35 0.76
C CYS A 81 10.31 -8.04 1.71
N GLN A 82 10.80 -8.95 2.54
CA GLN A 82 9.99 -9.69 3.51
C GLN A 82 9.29 -8.76 4.51
N VAL A 83 10.02 -7.78 5.06
CA VAL A 83 9.48 -6.90 6.11
C VAL A 83 8.54 -5.84 5.55
N ILE A 84 8.87 -5.22 4.41
CA ILE A 84 8.06 -4.14 3.85
C ILE A 84 6.89 -4.64 2.99
N GLY A 85 6.84 -5.96 2.69
CA GLY A 85 5.78 -6.58 1.90
C GLY A 85 5.80 -6.18 0.42
N PHE A 86 6.97 -5.94 -0.16
CA PHE A 86 7.12 -5.60 -1.58
C PHE A 86 7.89 -6.64 -2.38
N ASP A 87 7.55 -6.73 -3.66
CA ASP A 87 8.27 -7.58 -4.61
C ASP A 87 9.72 -7.13 -4.84
N LYS A 88 10.56 -8.11 -5.18
CA LYS A 88 12.01 -7.92 -5.40
C LYS A 88 12.32 -6.86 -6.46
N GLY A 89 11.53 -6.78 -7.54
CA GLY A 89 11.76 -5.84 -8.65
C GLY A 89 11.69 -4.37 -8.21
N PRO A 90 10.55 -3.90 -7.67
CA PRO A 90 10.42 -2.58 -7.08
C PRO A 90 11.49 -2.26 -6.03
N VAL A 91 11.80 -3.18 -5.11
CA VAL A 91 12.80 -2.94 -4.06
C VAL A 91 14.19 -2.72 -4.67
N SER A 92 14.62 -3.58 -5.59
CA SER A 92 15.91 -3.46 -6.25
C SER A 92 16.09 -2.12 -6.97
N ARG A 93 15.06 -1.67 -7.72
CA ARG A 93 15.09 -0.36 -8.40
C ARG A 93 15.24 0.80 -7.42
N ASN A 94 14.51 0.78 -6.31
CA ASN A 94 14.59 1.85 -5.30
C ASN A 94 15.94 1.82 -4.56
N LEU A 95 16.48 0.64 -4.25
CA LEU A 95 17.82 0.50 -3.67
C LEU A 95 18.90 1.12 -4.56
N ALA A 96 18.87 0.82 -5.87
CA ALA A 96 19.80 1.42 -6.83
C ALA A 96 19.65 2.95 -6.92
N ALA A 97 18.41 3.46 -6.93
CA ALA A 97 18.14 4.89 -6.94
C ALA A 97 18.66 5.60 -5.68
N LEU A 98 18.40 5.02 -4.49
CA LEU A 98 18.88 5.52 -3.21
C LEU A 98 20.40 5.50 -3.11
N GLN A 99 21.04 4.44 -3.61
CA GLN A 99 22.50 4.34 -3.68
C GLN A 99 23.10 5.42 -4.58
N LYS A 100 22.55 5.59 -5.80
CA LYS A 100 22.98 6.63 -6.76
C LYS A 100 22.88 8.03 -6.16
N ARG A 101 21.89 8.26 -5.29
CA ARG A 101 21.68 9.52 -4.57
C ARG A 101 22.54 9.65 -3.29
N GLY A 102 23.34 8.64 -2.97
CA GLY A 102 24.23 8.62 -1.79
C GLY A 102 23.49 8.51 -0.46
N LEU A 103 22.28 7.94 -0.44
CA LEU A 103 21.48 7.77 0.78
C LEU A 103 21.75 6.42 1.48
N LEU A 104 22.27 5.44 0.74
CA LEU A 104 22.67 4.15 1.29
C LEU A 104 23.94 3.65 0.63
N THR A 105 24.57 2.65 1.25
CA THR A 105 25.65 1.86 0.67
C THR A 105 25.25 0.40 0.62
N ILE A 106 25.72 -0.30 -0.42
CA ILE A 106 25.56 -1.73 -0.61
C ILE A 106 26.97 -2.31 -0.64
N ARG A 107 27.29 -3.21 0.28
CA ARG A 107 28.58 -3.92 0.33
C ARG A 107 28.35 -5.40 0.07
N THR A 108 29.25 -6.03 -0.66
CA THR A 108 29.28 -7.49 -0.80
C THR A 108 30.00 -8.08 0.41
N ALA A 109 29.39 -9.04 1.10
CA ALA A 109 30.07 -9.76 2.17
C ALA A 109 31.28 -10.55 1.58
N PRO A 110 32.47 -10.49 2.20
CA PRO A 110 33.67 -11.16 1.69
C PRO A 110 33.54 -12.69 1.60
N ASP A 111 32.80 -13.31 2.52
CA ASP A 111 32.84 -14.77 2.72
C ASP A 111 31.70 -15.57 2.06
N ASP A 112 30.73 -14.93 1.39
CA ASP A 112 29.62 -15.69 0.80
C ASP A 112 29.15 -15.19 -0.57
N GLY A 113 29.70 -14.09 -1.12
CA GLY A 113 29.45 -13.63 -2.50
C GLY A 113 27.97 -13.34 -2.89
N ARG A 114 27.01 -13.64 -2.02
CA ARG A 114 25.57 -13.66 -2.28
C ARG A 114 24.78 -12.75 -1.35
N THR A 115 25.34 -12.36 -0.21
CA THR A 115 24.67 -11.51 0.76
C THR A 115 25.23 -10.10 0.71
N HIS A 116 24.49 -9.20 0.04
CA HIS A 116 24.78 -7.78 0.08
C HIS A 116 24.29 -7.19 1.39
N SER A 117 25.16 -6.55 2.18
CA SER A 117 24.76 -5.79 3.35
C SER A 117 24.43 -4.36 2.94
N ILE A 118 23.24 -3.89 3.34
CA ILE A 118 22.74 -2.57 2.96
C ILE A 118 22.66 -1.71 4.21
N THR A 119 23.21 -0.50 4.17
CA THR A 119 23.23 0.42 5.32
C THR A 119 22.98 1.86 4.86
N LEU A 120 22.34 2.67 5.71
CA LEU A 120 22.20 4.10 5.45
C LEU A 120 23.55 4.82 5.54
N THR A 121 23.78 5.79 4.66
CA THR A 121 24.86 6.76 4.85
C THR A 121 24.49 7.78 5.92
N ALA A 122 25.43 8.62 6.34
CA ALA A 122 25.12 9.79 7.18
C ALA A 122 24.03 10.68 6.54
N ARG A 123 24.08 10.87 5.22
CA ARG A 123 23.05 11.60 4.46
C ARG A 123 21.70 10.87 4.49
N GLY A 124 21.70 9.54 4.34
CA GLY A 124 20.49 8.73 4.48
C GLY A 124 19.84 8.83 5.85
N ARG A 125 20.66 8.81 6.90
CA ARG A 125 20.21 9.01 8.29
C ARG A 125 19.63 10.41 8.50
N ALA A 126 20.27 11.45 7.98
CA ALA A 126 19.73 12.81 8.05
C ALA A 126 18.38 12.96 7.30
N VAL A 127 18.17 12.21 6.21
CA VAL A 127 16.86 12.15 5.54
C VAL A 127 15.85 11.41 6.42
N HIS A 128 16.24 10.27 6.99
CA HIS A 128 15.39 9.50 7.90
C HIS A 128 14.85 10.38 9.05
N ASP A 129 15.73 11.11 9.72
CA ASP A 129 15.40 11.89 10.91
C ASP A 129 14.42 13.04 10.60
N LYS A 130 14.40 13.53 9.35
CA LYS A 130 13.42 14.52 8.88
C LYS A 130 12.08 13.87 8.52
N VAL A 131 12.12 12.73 7.82
CA VAL A 131 10.91 12.08 7.31
C VAL A 131 10.11 11.44 8.46
N ILE A 132 10.78 10.88 9.47
CA ILE A 132 10.10 10.19 10.59
C ILE A 132 9.16 11.14 11.36
N VAL A 133 9.55 12.39 11.60
CA VAL A 133 8.71 13.38 12.27
C VAL A 133 7.41 13.62 11.48
N ALA A 134 7.55 13.77 10.16
CA ALA A 134 6.43 13.92 9.24
C ALA A 134 5.55 12.66 9.17
N ALA A 135 6.16 11.47 9.20
CA ALA A 135 5.45 10.19 9.17
C ALA A 135 4.60 10.00 10.44
N LEU A 136 5.18 10.28 11.61
CA LEU A 136 4.48 10.19 12.89
C LEU A 136 3.33 11.21 12.98
N GLU A 137 3.51 12.43 12.48
CA GLU A 137 2.41 13.42 12.46
C GLU A 137 1.27 12.99 11.53
N ARG A 138 1.58 12.35 10.39
CA ARG A 138 0.56 11.80 9.49
C ARG A 138 -0.22 10.67 10.14
N GLU A 139 0.45 9.77 10.86
CA GLU A 139 -0.20 8.72 11.65
C GLU A 139 -1.07 9.31 12.75
N ARG A 140 -0.56 10.28 13.52
CA ARG A 140 -1.32 10.96 14.57
C ARG A 140 -2.62 11.57 14.03
N ARG A 141 -2.58 12.21 12.86
CA ARG A 141 -3.77 12.76 12.19
C ARG A 141 -4.75 11.68 11.74
N LEU A 142 -4.25 10.59 11.15
CA LEU A 142 -5.08 9.47 10.74
C LEU A 142 -5.84 8.86 11.93
N LEU A 143 -5.15 8.68 13.06
CA LEU A 143 -5.71 8.08 14.27
C LEU A 143 -6.45 9.08 15.18
N SER A 144 -6.57 10.35 14.76
CA SER A 144 -7.19 11.41 15.57
C SER A 144 -8.69 11.21 15.82
N CYS A 145 -9.36 10.41 15.00
CA CYS A 145 -10.75 10.01 15.20
C CYS A 145 -10.95 8.91 16.24
N LEU A 146 -9.88 8.31 16.76
CA LEU A 146 -9.91 7.23 17.74
C LEU A 146 -9.38 7.68 19.10
N LYS A 147 -9.98 7.17 20.17
CA LYS A 147 -9.47 7.23 21.54
C LYS A 147 -8.21 6.35 21.68
N LYS A 148 -7.49 6.52 22.79
CA LYS A 148 -6.22 5.82 23.02
C LYS A 148 -6.40 4.30 23.06
N ASP A 149 -7.39 3.83 23.81
CA ASP A 149 -7.77 2.41 23.91
C ASP A 149 -8.22 1.83 22.56
N GLU A 150 -9.03 2.57 21.79
CA GLU A 150 -9.45 2.17 20.44
C GLU A 150 -8.26 2.00 19.48
N ARG A 151 -7.23 2.84 19.61
CA ARG A 151 -5.99 2.70 18.81
C ARG A 151 -5.24 1.41 19.15
N GLU A 152 -5.11 1.08 20.43
CA GLU A 152 -4.45 -0.16 20.85
C GLU A 152 -5.22 -1.39 20.35
N VAL A 153 -6.56 -1.36 20.42
CA VAL A 153 -7.41 -2.42 19.86
C VAL A 153 -7.21 -2.53 18.34
N LEU A 154 -7.18 -1.42 17.62
CA LEU A 154 -6.94 -1.43 16.17
C LEU A 154 -5.56 -2.04 15.84
N ILE A 155 -4.51 -1.64 16.56
CA ILE A 155 -3.15 -2.17 16.36
C ILE A 155 -3.11 -3.68 16.61
N ASP A 156 -3.73 -4.17 17.69
CA ASP A 156 -3.81 -5.60 17.98
C ASP A 156 -4.50 -6.37 16.85
N LEU A 157 -5.67 -5.89 16.42
CA LEU A 157 -6.43 -6.53 15.35
C LEU A 157 -5.65 -6.57 14.03
N LEU A 158 -4.99 -5.46 13.66
CA LEU A 158 -4.16 -5.39 12.45
C LEU A 158 -2.96 -6.33 12.52
N ARG A 159 -2.30 -6.45 13.67
CA ARG A 159 -1.19 -7.38 13.89
C ARG A 159 -1.65 -8.83 13.71
N ARG A 160 -2.76 -9.22 14.32
CA ARG A 160 -3.32 -10.57 14.19
C ARG A 160 -3.71 -10.90 12.74
N LEU A 161 -4.25 -9.92 12.00
CA LEU A 161 -4.53 -10.07 10.57
C LEU A 161 -3.24 -10.23 9.75
N HIS A 162 -2.19 -9.48 10.09
CA HIS A 162 -0.89 -9.58 9.44
C HIS A 162 -0.27 -10.97 9.65
N GLU A 163 -0.29 -11.49 10.87
CA GLU A 163 0.19 -12.84 11.20
C GLU A 163 -0.64 -13.93 10.49
N ASN A 164 -1.93 -13.69 10.25
CA ASN A 164 -2.82 -14.63 9.57
C ASN A 164 -2.80 -14.52 8.04
N LEU A 165 -1.93 -13.68 7.43
CA LEU A 165 -1.88 -13.53 5.96
C LEU A 165 -1.58 -14.85 5.23
N GLY A 166 -0.83 -15.77 5.87
CA GLY A 166 -0.53 -17.10 5.31
C GLY A 166 -1.79 -17.90 4.96
N ALA A 167 -2.90 -17.68 5.67
CA ALA A 167 -4.18 -18.33 5.43
C ALA A 167 -4.81 -17.96 4.06
N VAL A 168 -4.39 -16.85 3.45
CA VAL A 168 -4.92 -16.38 2.16
C VAL A 168 -3.88 -16.30 1.05
N THR A 169 -2.59 -16.20 1.37
CA THR A 169 -1.51 -16.10 0.37
C THR A 169 -0.95 -17.46 -0.07
N GLY A 170 -1.49 -18.57 0.45
CA GLY A 170 -1.06 -19.93 0.06
C GLY A 170 0.36 -20.28 0.49
N GLN A 171 0.96 -19.51 1.42
CA GLN A 171 2.24 -19.85 2.03
C GLN A 171 1.95 -20.72 3.25
N SER A 172 1.98 -22.04 3.06
CA SER A 172 1.98 -22.99 4.17
C SER A 172 3.15 -22.67 5.08
N THR A 173 2.85 -22.27 6.32
CA THR A 173 3.83 -22.21 7.39
C THR A 173 4.29 -23.66 7.64
N THR A 174 5.46 -24.01 7.12
CA THR A 174 6.22 -25.19 7.56
C THR A 174 7.31 -24.72 8.50
#